data_AF-A0A969EZM0-F1
#
_entry.id   AF-A0A969EZM0-F1
#
_cell.length_a   1.000
_cell.length_b   1.000
_cell.length_c   1.000
_cell.angle_alpha   90.00
_cell.angle_beta   90.00
_cell.angle_gamma   90.00
#
_symmetry.space_group_name_H-M   'P 1'
#
loop_
_entity.id
_entity.type
_entity.pdbx_description
1 polymer ?
#
loop_
_entity_poly.entity_id
_entity_poly.type
_entity_poly.pdbx_seq_one_letter_code
_entity_poly.pdbx_strand_id
1 'polypeptide(L)'
;MDLKAIVESVIKWVRGILLDPNPTAAEYRANNTPWKTTLIELTIPLTVVSYVVAYILAWFTGGALAFGAMASVPLWAIVAMAWSIAFLLLAAFVFDYFAGMFGGTRSYDQAVALATLAMIPSTLGSIVSPVPWIGWLLSLIATIYGLVLLYRFVPVFLAVPEPSRVKHFVVAFVTCLVINLVVATVIGGAIAGSVMMSAYSDAADSSDSGNTVGFGSGFERQAEVMEGAQNDTYDPPADGRLDEEQVQAFVSAMKKTAALRERLSKKYEGKEEPGSLGDLVGGVGDIMRLTSAEMEVVKGAGGNWAEHLWVKQAIETARVQQDINDAVAHNYALYLDYQGDIDALD
;
A
#
# COMPACT_ATOMS: atom_id res chain seq x y z
N MET A 1 16.57 -4.87 25.89
CA MET A 1 15.12 -5.13 25.98
C MET A 1 14.92 -6.56 25.49
N ASP A 2 14.39 -7.45 26.34
CA ASP A 2 14.26 -8.87 25.99
C ASP A 2 13.06 -9.06 25.05
N LEU A 3 13.33 -9.40 23.79
CA LEU A 3 12.30 -9.60 22.77
C LEU A 3 11.31 -10.69 23.18
N LYS A 4 11.77 -11.72 23.90
CA LYS A 4 10.92 -12.81 24.37
C LYS A 4 9.90 -12.30 25.39
N ALA A 5 10.33 -11.46 26.34
CA ALA A 5 9.45 -10.87 27.34
C ALA A 5 8.38 -9.96 26.71
N ILE A 6 8.73 -9.21 25.66
CA ILE A 6 7.76 -8.39 24.91
C ILE A 6 6.71 -9.27 24.24
N VAL A 7 7.15 -10.32 23.52
CA VAL A 7 6.23 -11.23 22.83
C VAL A 7 5.27 -11.90 23.81
N GLU A 8 5.78 -12.38 24.95
CA GLU A 8 4.94 -12.98 26.00
C GLU A 8 3.94 -11.98 26.58
N SER A 9 4.35 -10.73 26.79
CA SER A 9 3.46 -9.64 27.24
C SER A 9 2.36 -9.35 26.22
N VAL A 10 2.70 -9.19 24.93
CA VAL A 10 1.73 -8.94 23.86
C VAL A 10 0.72 -10.09 23.80
N ILE A 11 1.19 -11.34 23.81
CA ILE A 11 0.32 -12.52 23.77
C ILE A 11 -0.63 -12.55 24.97
N LYS A 12 -0.13 -12.24 26.19
CA LYS A 12 -0.95 -12.16 27.40
C LYS A 12 -2.10 -11.18 27.21
N TRP A 13 -1.81 -9.95 26.80
CA TRP A 13 -2.82 -8.89 26.68
C TRP A 13 -3.78 -9.13 25.53
N VAL A 14 -3.29 -9.60 24.38
CA VAL A 14 -4.14 -9.96 23.23
C VAL A 14 -5.10 -11.06 23.60
N ARG A 15 -4.61 -12.16 24.20
CA ARG A 15 -5.46 -13.27 24.62
C ARG A 15 -6.46 -12.86 25.69
N GLY A 16 -6.04 -12.06 26.67
CA GLY A 16 -6.92 -11.55 27.72
C GLY A 16 -8.06 -10.72 27.16
N ILE A 17 -7.77 -9.79 26.25
CA ILE A 17 -8.81 -8.94 25.64
C ILE A 17 -9.80 -9.73 24.77
N LEU A 18 -9.34 -10.79 24.10
CA LEU A 18 -10.20 -11.63 23.27
C LEU A 18 -11.11 -12.55 24.08
N LEU A 19 -10.63 -13.08 25.20
CA LEU A 19 -11.38 -14.02 26.05
C LEU A 19 -12.22 -13.30 27.10
N ASP A 20 -11.61 -12.38 27.84
CA ASP A 20 -12.19 -11.71 29.01
C ASP A 20 -11.87 -10.21 29.02
N PRO A 21 -12.51 -9.41 28.14
CA PRO A 21 -12.11 -8.02 27.87
C PRO A 21 -12.17 -7.08 29.08
N ASN A 22 -13.19 -7.20 29.95
CA ASN A 22 -13.35 -6.30 31.10
C ASN A 22 -12.32 -6.51 32.21
N PRO A 23 -12.12 -7.74 32.72
CA PRO A 23 -11.12 -7.95 33.76
C PRO A 23 -9.72 -7.64 33.24
N THR A 24 -9.40 -7.97 31.98
CA THR A 24 -8.10 -7.61 31.40
C THR A 24 -7.91 -6.10 31.26
N ALA A 25 -8.93 -5.36 30.84
CA ALA A 25 -8.88 -3.89 30.82
C ALA A 25 -8.66 -3.29 32.21
N ALA A 26 -9.33 -3.82 33.24
CA ALA A 26 -9.16 -3.38 34.62
C ALA A 26 -7.75 -3.73 35.17
N GLU A 27 -7.23 -4.92 34.86
CA GLU A 27 -5.87 -5.33 35.21
C GLU A 27 -4.82 -4.41 34.56
N TYR A 28 -4.97 -4.11 33.26
CA TYR A 28 -4.06 -3.20 32.57
C TYR A 28 -4.13 -1.78 33.14
N ARG A 29 -5.34 -1.30 33.44
CA ARG A 29 -5.58 0.01 34.05
C ARG A 29 -4.87 0.17 35.40
N ALA A 30 -4.83 -0.91 36.19
CA ALA A 30 -4.17 -0.93 37.50
C ALA A 30 -2.65 -0.75 37.42
N ASN A 31 -2.02 -1.17 36.32
CA ASN A 31 -0.58 -1.00 36.12
C ASN A 31 -0.15 0.46 35.91
N ASN A 32 -1.11 1.36 35.61
CA ASN A 32 -0.90 2.79 35.39
C ASN A 32 0.32 3.11 34.51
N THR A 33 0.44 2.36 33.41
CA THR A 33 1.60 2.40 32.53
C THR A 33 1.65 3.71 31.74
N PRO A 34 2.83 4.37 31.61
CA PRO A 34 2.99 5.55 30.76
C PRO A 34 2.71 5.25 29.29
N TRP A 35 2.17 6.23 28.55
CA TRP A 35 1.79 6.06 27.14
C TRP A 35 2.93 5.56 26.26
N LYS A 36 4.17 6.03 26.51
CA LYS A 36 5.36 5.61 25.77
C LYS A 36 5.65 4.12 25.95
N THR A 37 5.48 3.63 27.17
CA THR A 37 5.70 2.22 27.51
C THR A 37 4.63 1.35 26.88
N THR A 38 3.35 1.75 26.95
CA THR A 38 2.25 1.08 26.22
C THR A 38 2.49 1.06 24.71
N LEU A 39 3.06 2.14 24.17
CA LEU A 39 3.35 2.23 22.75
C LEU A 39 4.49 1.29 22.33
N ILE A 40 5.60 1.27 23.07
CA ILE A 40 6.79 0.46 22.74
C ILE A 40 6.57 -1.03 23.04
N GLU A 41 5.92 -1.36 24.16
CA GLU A 41 5.79 -2.76 24.63
C GLU A 41 4.58 -3.48 24.02
N LEU A 42 3.53 -2.75 23.63
CA LEU A 42 2.29 -3.36 23.16
C LEU A 42 1.89 -2.86 21.76
N THR A 43 1.76 -1.55 21.56
CA THR A 43 1.16 -1.00 20.34
C THR A 43 2.01 -1.22 19.09
N ILE A 44 3.29 -0.85 19.14
CA ILE A 44 4.22 -1.02 18.01
C ILE A 44 4.38 -2.50 17.66
N PRO A 45 4.77 -3.40 18.59
CA PRO A 45 4.97 -4.81 18.25
C PRO A 45 3.71 -5.46 17.68
N LEU A 46 2.54 -5.17 18.25
CA LEU A 46 1.25 -5.67 17.75
C LEU A 46 0.99 -5.20 16.31
N THR A 47 1.18 -3.91 16.05
CA THR A 47 0.92 -3.32 14.73
C THR A 47 1.92 -3.85 13.70
N VAL A 48 3.22 -3.91 14.04
CA VAL A 48 4.26 -4.46 13.16
C VAL A 48 3.95 -5.91 12.79
N VAL A 49 3.62 -6.75 13.77
CA VAL A 49 3.28 -8.16 13.51
C VAL A 49 2.04 -8.26 12.62
N SER A 50 1.00 -7.47 12.89
CA SER A 50 -0.22 -7.46 12.09
C SER A 50 0.05 -7.12 10.62
N TYR A 51 0.78 -6.02 10.36
CA TYR A 51 1.08 -5.58 9.00
C TYR A 51 2.03 -6.53 8.26
N VAL A 52 3.03 -7.10 8.93
CA VAL A 52 3.94 -8.08 8.32
C VAL A 52 3.18 -9.34 7.92
N VAL A 53 2.32 -9.88 8.79
CA VAL A 53 1.54 -11.08 8.48
C VAL A 53 0.50 -10.80 7.40
N ALA A 54 -0.21 -9.66 7.47
CA ALA A 54 -1.15 -9.25 6.43
C ALA A 54 -0.45 -9.12 5.07
N TYR A 55 0.73 -8.50 5.05
CA TYR A 55 1.51 -8.34 3.83
C TYR A 55 1.90 -9.70 3.24
N ILE A 56 2.48 -10.61 4.05
CA ILE A 56 2.81 -11.97 3.58
C ILE A 56 1.57 -12.70 3.06
N LEU A 57 0.44 -12.59 3.75
CA LEU A 57 -0.80 -13.25 3.33
C LEU A 57 -1.34 -12.69 2.01
N ALA A 58 -1.19 -11.38 1.76
CA ALA A 58 -1.58 -10.74 0.51
C ALA A 58 -0.82 -11.31 -0.70
N TRP A 59 0.46 -11.66 -0.53
CA TRP A 59 1.27 -12.29 -1.59
C TRP A 59 0.71 -13.65 -2.02
N PHE A 60 0.26 -14.47 -1.07
CA PHE A 60 -0.29 -15.80 -1.38
C PHE A 60 -1.71 -15.76 -1.95
N THR A 61 -2.48 -14.77 -1.55
CA THR A 61 -3.91 -14.70 -1.86
C THR A 61 -4.23 -13.91 -3.12
N GLY A 62 -3.25 -13.20 -3.69
CA GLY A 62 -3.49 -12.24 -4.77
C GLY A 62 -4.43 -11.10 -4.36
N GLY A 63 -4.72 -10.97 -3.07
CA GLY A 63 -5.62 -9.96 -2.53
C GLY A 63 -4.93 -8.61 -2.56
N ALA A 64 -5.55 -7.64 -3.23
CA ALA A 64 -5.20 -6.25 -3.02
C ALA A 64 -5.43 -5.92 -1.53
N LEU A 65 -4.42 -5.38 -0.83
CA LEU A 65 -4.70 -4.65 0.41
C LEU A 65 -5.64 -3.49 0.04
N ALA A 66 -6.26 -2.85 1.04
CA ALA A 66 -7.34 -1.85 0.90
C ALA A 66 -7.13 -0.68 -0.10
N PHE A 67 -5.98 -0.60 -0.79
CA PHE A 67 -5.56 0.39 -1.78
C PHE A 67 -5.18 -0.17 -3.16
N GLY A 68 -5.59 -1.39 -3.55
CA GLY A 68 -5.38 -1.88 -4.94
C GLY A 68 -3.90 -2.21 -5.24
N ALA A 69 -3.45 -1.98 -6.47
CA ALA A 69 -2.05 -2.25 -6.90
C ALA A 69 -0.98 -1.42 -6.16
N MET A 70 -1.34 -0.35 -5.45
CA MET A 70 -0.42 0.40 -4.58
C MET A 70 -0.05 -0.37 -3.30
N ALA A 71 -0.87 -1.36 -2.91
CA ALA A 71 -0.67 -2.21 -1.75
C ALA A 71 0.52 -3.16 -1.84
N SER A 72 0.95 -3.51 -3.06
CA SER A 72 2.05 -4.45 -3.29
C SER A 72 3.43 -3.81 -3.10
N VAL A 73 3.50 -2.50 -2.87
CA VAL A 73 4.75 -1.79 -2.60
C VAL A 73 5.07 -1.84 -1.10
N PRO A 74 6.21 -2.41 -0.67
CA PRO A 74 6.60 -2.49 0.74
C PRO A 74 6.60 -1.13 1.45
N LEU A 75 6.95 -0.06 0.73
CA LEU A 75 6.97 1.31 1.26
C LEU A 75 5.57 1.76 1.71
N TRP A 76 4.51 1.37 1.00
CA TRP A 76 3.14 1.72 1.35
C TRP A 76 2.67 1.05 2.64
N ALA A 77 3.05 -0.21 2.87
CA ALA A 77 2.75 -0.90 4.12
C ALA A 77 3.40 -0.19 5.32
N ILE A 78 4.62 0.33 5.16
CA ILE A 78 5.33 1.09 6.20
C ILE A 78 4.61 2.42 6.48
N VAL A 79 4.23 3.16 5.43
CA VAL A 79 3.49 4.43 5.57
C VAL A 79 2.13 4.20 6.23
N ALA A 80 1.39 3.17 5.83
CA ALA A 80 0.10 2.82 6.41
C ALA A 80 0.24 2.41 7.89
N MET A 81 1.28 1.65 8.24
CA MET A 81 1.59 1.31 9.63
C MET A 81 1.90 2.55 10.47
N ALA A 82 2.74 3.45 9.96
CA ALA A 82 3.07 4.72 10.63
C ALA A 82 1.83 5.60 10.83
N TRP A 83 0.99 5.70 9.80
CA TRP A 83 -0.29 6.40 9.84
C TRP A 83 -1.23 5.80 10.89
N SER A 84 -1.35 4.47 10.95
CA SER A 84 -2.18 3.78 11.94
C SER A 84 -1.76 4.11 13.39
N ILE A 85 -0.45 4.14 13.65
CA ILE A 85 0.07 4.48 14.98
C ILE A 85 -0.16 5.96 15.29
N ALA A 86 0.11 6.84 14.32
CA ALA A 86 -0.12 8.28 14.49
C ALA A 86 -1.61 8.59 14.74
N PHE A 87 -2.51 7.94 14.00
CA PHE A 87 -3.95 8.09 14.16
C PHE A 87 -4.44 7.55 15.51
N LEU A 88 -3.86 6.45 16.03
CA LEU A 88 -4.15 5.96 17.37
C LEU A 88 -3.81 7.01 18.44
N LEU A 89 -2.62 7.63 18.35
CA LEU A 89 -2.19 8.67 19.28
C LEU A 89 -3.10 9.91 19.20
N LEU A 90 -3.46 10.31 17.99
CA LEU A 90 -4.42 11.37 17.75
C LEU A 90 -5.79 11.03 18.36
N ALA A 91 -6.30 9.82 18.13
CA ALA A 91 -7.57 9.38 18.68
C ALA A 91 -7.52 9.36 20.22
N ALA A 92 -6.44 8.88 20.82
CA ALA A 92 -6.23 8.93 22.26
C ALA A 92 -6.26 10.38 22.78
N PHE A 93 -5.62 11.32 22.08
CA PHE A 93 -5.67 12.74 22.43
C PHE A 93 -7.10 13.31 22.37
N VAL A 94 -7.86 12.99 21.32
CA VAL A 94 -9.25 13.41 21.17
C VAL A 94 -10.11 12.87 22.32
N PHE A 95 -9.96 11.58 22.65
CA PHE A 95 -10.70 10.93 23.74
C PHE A 95 -10.35 11.52 25.11
N ASP A 96 -9.07 11.81 25.38
CA ASP A 96 -8.63 12.53 26.59
C ASP A 96 -9.25 13.93 26.67
N TYR A 97 -9.23 14.67 25.56
CA TYR A 97 -9.76 16.02 25.51
C TYR A 97 -11.25 16.07 25.82
N PHE A 98 -12.03 15.19 25.19
CA PHE A 98 -13.46 15.08 25.47
C PHE A 98 -13.75 14.54 26.86
N ALA A 99 -12.88 13.70 27.45
CA ALA A 99 -13.11 13.19 28.80
C ALA A 99 -13.20 14.35 29.81
N GLY A 100 -12.32 15.35 29.69
CA GLY A 100 -12.38 16.54 30.55
C GLY A 100 -13.66 17.36 30.40
N MET A 101 -14.27 17.41 29.21
CA MET A 101 -15.52 18.15 28.97
C MET A 101 -16.77 17.41 29.45
N PHE A 102 -16.72 16.08 29.54
CA PHE A 102 -17.85 15.24 29.92
C PHE A 102 -17.77 14.69 31.35
N GLY A 103 -16.93 15.29 32.20
CA GLY A 103 -16.82 14.98 33.63
C GLY A 103 -15.96 13.75 33.95
N GLY A 104 -15.15 13.28 33.01
CA GLY A 104 -14.15 12.24 33.23
C GLY A 104 -12.80 12.78 33.68
N THR A 105 -11.88 11.87 33.96
CA THR A 105 -10.48 12.18 34.30
C THR A 105 -9.63 12.25 33.05
N ARG A 106 -8.96 13.39 32.85
CA ARG A 106 -7.96 13.53 31.78
C ARG A 106 -6.69 12.79 32.16
N SER A 107 -6.27 11.88 31.30
CA SER A 107 -4.99 11.19 31.37
C SER A 107 -4.67 10.63 29.99
N TYR A 108 -3.70 11.24 29.32
CA TYR A 108 -3.23 10.78 28.02
C TYR A 108 -2.65 9.36 28.08
N ASP A 109 -1.97 9.01 29.17
CA ASP A 109 -1.48 7.64 29.44
C ASP A 109 -2.62 6.61 29.36
N GLN A 110 -3.73 6.92 30.02
CA GLN A 110 -4.90 6.05 30.04
C GLN A 110 -5.69 6.07 28.74
N ALA A 111 -5.70 7.19 28.02
CA ALA A 111 -6.32 7.27 26.71
C ALA A 111 -5.58 6.44 25.64
N VAL A 112 -4.24 6.40 25.70
CA VAL A 112 -3.43 5.56 24.81
C VAL A 112 -3.64 4.08 25.17
N ALA A 113 -3.61 3.72 26.46
CA ALA A 113 -3.95 2.36 26.90
C ALA A 113 -5.33 1.90 26.44
N LEU A 114 -6.34 2.76 26.61
CA LEU A 114 -7.71 2.55 26.12
C LEU A 114 -7.73 2.26 24.62
N ALA A 115 -7.11 3.12 23.82
CA ALA A 115 -7.10 2.99 22.36
C ALA A 115 -6.35 1.73 21.90
N THR A 116 -5.19 1.43 22.49
CA THR A 116 -4.39 0.24 22.18
C THR A 116 -5.15 -1.05 22.46
N LEU A 117 -5.78 -1.17 23.63
CA LEU A 117 -6.53 -2.39 23.98
C LEU A 117 -7.77 -2.57 23.10
N ALA A 118 -8.47 -1.48 22.77
CA ALA A 118 -9.62 -1.53 21.88
C ALA A 118 -9.25 -1.82 20.41
N MET A 119 -8.01 -1.51 20.01
CA MET A 119 -7.51 -1.77 18.65
C MET A 119 -7.09 -3.24 18.45
N ILE A 120 -6.93 -4.05 19.51
CA ILE A 120 -6.50 -5.44 19.39
C ILE A 120 -7.37 -6.23 18.40
N PRO A 121 -8.71 -6.21 18.48
CA PRO A 121 -9.53 -6.89 17.47
C PRO A 121 -9.34 -6.35 16.05
N SER A 122 -9.30 -5.02 15.86
CA SER A 122 -9.17 -4.44 14.51
C SER A 122 -7.82 -4.77 13.87
N THR A 123 -6.73 -4.81 14.65
CA THR A 123 -5.42 -5.26 14.14
C THR A 123 -5.43 -6.72 13.73
N LEU A 124 -6.16 -7.60 14.43
CA LEU A 124 -6.33 -9.00 14.00
C LEU A 124 -7.21 -9.10 12.76
N GLY A 125 -8.25 -8.27 12.67
CA GLY A 125 -9.06 -8.11 11.47
C GLY A 125 -8.25 -7.68 10.24
N SER A 126 -7.22 -6.88 10.45
CA SER A 126 -6.32 -6.43 9.39
C SER A 126 -5.46 -7.58 8.83
N ILE A 127 -5.10 -8.55 9.67
CA ILE A 127 -4.34 -9.75 9.25
C ILE A 127 -5.13 -10.59 8.25
N VAL A 128 -6.43 -10.76 8.49
CA VAL A 128 -7.31 -11.57 7.63
C VAL A 128 -7.87 -10.78 6.45
N SER A 129 -7.68 -9.46 6.41
CA SER A 129 -8.20 -8.59 5.35
C SER A 129 -7.79 -8.97 3.92
N PRO A 130 -6.57 -9.49 3.65
CA PRO A 130 -6.15 -9.86 2.30
C PRO A 130 -6.83 -11.12 1.76
N VAL A 131 -7.53 -11.90 2.60
CA VAL A 131 -8.21 -13.11 2.17
C VAL A 131 -9.33 -12.75 1.19
N PRO A 132 -9.36 -13.34 -0.04
CA PRO A 132 -10.33 -12.96 -1.05
C PRO A 132 -11.76 -13.26 -0.58
N TRP A 133 -12.71 -12.45 -1.04
CA TRP A 133 -14.16 -12.57 -0.78
C TRP A 133 -14.60 -12.32 0.66
N ILE A 134 -13.93 -12.91 1.65
CA ILE A 134 -14.36 -12.92 3.06
C ILE A 134 -13.47 -12.09 3.99
N GLY A 135 -12.23 -11.77 3.58
CA GLY A 135 -11.27 -11.05 4.42
C GLY A 135 -11.78 -9.67 4.84
N TRP A 136 -12.39 -8.92 3.92
CA TRP A 136 -12.95 -7.61 4.23
C TRP A 136 -14.13 -7.69 5.22
N LEU A 137 -14.98 -8.72 5.14
CA LEU A 137 -16.08 -8.94 6.09
C LEU A 137 -15.56 -9.25 7.49
N LEU A 138 -14.57 -10.14 7.59
CA LEU A 138 -13.96 -10.49 8.88
C LEU A 138 -13.24 -9.28 9.50
N SER A 139 -12.53 -8.50 8.67
CA SER A 139 -11.90 -7.26 9.09
C SER A 139 -12.92 -6.23 9.61
N LEU A 140 -14.06 -6.12 8.93
CA LEU A 140 -15.15 -5.23 9.35
C LEU A 140 -15.76 -5.66 10.68
N ILE A 141 -16.04 -6.96 10.87
CA ILE A 141 -16.56 -7.50 12.13
C ILE A 141 -15.58 -7.21 13.28
N ALA A 142 -14.29 -7.46 13.05
CA ALA A 142 -13.27 -7.24 14.06
C ALA A 142 -13.11 -5.74 14.40
N THR A 143 -13.24 -4.86 13.41
CA THR A 143 -13.23 -3.41 13.62
C THR A 143 -14.45 -2.93 14.40
N ILE A 144 -15.64 -3.43 14.08
CA ILE A 144 -16.86 -3.14 14.83
C ILE A 144 -16.71 -3.61 16.29
N TYR A 145 -16.17 -4.81 16.51
CA TYR A 145 -15.91 -5.31 17.86
C TYR A 145 -14.90 -4.42 18.62
N GLY A 146 -13.85 -3.95 17.94
CA GLY A 146 -12.92 -2.96 18.51
C GLY A 146 -13.60 -1.66 18.95
N LEU A 147 -14.55 -1.14 18.17
CA LEU A 147 -15.34 0.04 18.54
C LEU A 147 -16.25 -0.22 19.75
N VAL A 148 -16.84 -1.41 19.83
CA VAL A 148 -17.62 -1.84 21.00
C VAL A 148 -16.75 -1.88 22.26
N LEU A 149 -15.53 -2.43 22.15
CA LEU A 149 -14.57 -2.42 23.26
C LEU A 149 -14.14 -1.01 23.64
N LEU A 150 -13.90 -0.15 22.66
CA LEU A 150 -13.55 1.26 22.90
C LEU A 150 -14.63 1.95 23.74
N TYR A 151 -15.90 1.85 23.32
CA TYR A 151 -17.04 2.39 24.08
C TYR A 151 -17.12 1.82 25.51
N ARG A 152 -16.87 0.51 25.65
CA ARG A 152 -16.95 -0.21 26.93
C ARG A 152 -15.82 0.15 27.90
N PHE A 153 -14.64 0.45 27.38
CA PHE A 153 -13.45 0.74 28.17
C PHE A 153 -13.32 2.23 28.55
N VAL A 154 -13.98 3.15 27.85
CA VAL A 154 -14.03 4.59 28.20
C VAL A 154 -14.25 4.85 29.71
N PRO A 155 -15.28 4.30 30.38
CA PRO A 155 -15.49 4.52 31.82
C PRO A 155 -14.38 3.93 32.71
N VAL A 156 -13.69 2.88 32.26
CA VAL A 156 -12.62 2.21 33.02
C VAL A 156 -11.35 3.04 32.99
N PHE A 157 -10.99 3.57 31.82
CA PHE A 157 -9.73 4.30 31.64
C PHE A 157 -9.86 5.79 31.95
N LEU A 158 -10.94 6.43 31.50
CA LEU A 158 -11.14 7.88 31.57
C LEU A 158 -12.17 8.29 32.62
N ALA A 159 -12.69 7.35 33.42
CA ALA A 159 -13.65 7.60 34.49
C ALA A 159 -14.87 8.46 34.06
N VAL A 160 -15.26 8.38 32.78
CA VAL A 160 -16.39 9.15 32.25
C VAL A 160 -17.70 8.61 32.88
N PRO A 161 -18.53 9.48 33.49
CA PRO A 161 -19.80 9.08 34.07
C PRO A 161 -20.71 8.37 33.06
N GLU A 162 -21.49 7.38 33.52
CA GLU A 162 -22.48 6.69 32.69
C GLU A 162 -23.43 7.59 31.90
N PRO A 163 -24.05 8.65 32.48
CA PRO A 163 -24.98 9.48 31.73
C PRO A 163 -24.31 10.31 30.62
N SER A 164 -22.99 10.56 30.70
CA SER A 164 -22.25 11.30 29.69
C SER A 164 -21.44 10.41 28.75
N ARG A 165 -21.30 9.11 29.05
CA ARG A 165 -20.52 8.13 28.26
C ARG A 165 -20.88 8.10 26.78
N VAL A 166 -22.17 8.03 26.46
CA VAL A 166 -22.64 7.99 25.05
C VAL A 166 -22.30 9.28 24.33
N LYS A 167 -22.51 10.44 24.98
CA LYS A 167 -22.20 11.75 24.40
C LYS A 167 -20.71 11.90 24.15
N HIS A 168 -19.89 11.54 25.14
CA HIS A 168 -18.43 11.52 25.02
C HIS A 168 -17.98 10.66 23.84
N PHE A 169 -18.45 9.41 23.76
CA PHE A 169 -18.06 8.49 22.71
C PHE A 169 -18.46 8.98 21.32
N VAL A 170 -19.73 9.39 21.14
CA VAL A 170 -20.23 9.84 19.83
C VAL A 170 -19.48 11.09 19.37
N VAL A 171 -19.28 12.08 20.26
CA VAL A 171 -18.59 13.32 19.88
C VAL A 171 -17.12 13.05 19.59
N ALA A 172 -16.42 12.26 20.41
CA ALA A 172 -15.03 11.90 20.17
C ALA A 172 -14.87 11.09 18.87
N PHE A 173 -15.74 10.10 18.64
CA PHE A 173 -15.71 9.27 17.44
C PHE A 173 -15.98 10.06 16.17
N VAL A 174 -17.01 10.92 16.16
CA VAL A 174 -17.31 11.81 15.03
C VAL A 174 -16.15 12.78 14.80
N THR A 175 -15.55 13.32 15.86
CA THR A 175 -14.37 14.19 15.74
C THR A 175 -13.20 13.45 15.11
N CYS A 176 -12.91 12.21 15.52
CA CYS A 176 -11.88 11.38 14.88
C CYS A 176 -12.20 11.12 13.39
N LEU A 177 -13.46 10.86 13.04
CA LEU A 177 -13.89 10.70 11.65
C LEU A 177 -13.68 11.97 10.83
N VAL A 178 -14.06 13.14 11.37
CA VAL A 178 -13.87 14.44 10.71
C VAL A 178 -12.38 14.72 10.54
N ILE A 179 -11.55 14.48 11.55
CA ILE A 179 -10.09 14.68 11.41
C ILE A 179 -9.52 13.71 10.37
N ASN A 180 -9.93 12.44 10.38
CA ASN A 180 -9.48 11.48 9.38
C ASN A 180 -9.88 11.91 7.96
N LEU A 181 -11.12 12.40 7.78
CA LEU A 181 -11.59 12.92 6.50
C LEU A 181 -10.80 14.16 6.08
N VAL A 182 -10.58 15.11 6.99
CA VAL A 182 -9.77 16.31 6.71
C VAL A 182 -8.35 15.91 6.32
N VAL A 183 -7.70 15.02 7.06
CA VAL A 183 -6.34 14.58 6.72
C VAL A 183 -6.33 13.81 5.40
N ALA A 184 -7.32 12.95 5.14
CA ALA A 184 -7.47 12.29 3.85
C ALA A 184 -7.68 13.29 2.70
N THR A 185 -8.44 14.38 2.90
CA THR A 185 -8.61 15.45 1.91
C THR A 185 -7.40 16.38 1.80
N VAL A 186 -6.60 16.54 2.85
CA VAL A 186 -5.38 17.35 2.81
C VAL A 186 -4.24 16.56 2.18
N ILE A 187 -4.12 15.27 2.47
CA ILE A 187 -3.15 14.39 1.80
C ILE A 187 -3.62 14.12 0.37
N GLY A 188 -4.87 13.69 0.19
CA GLY A 188 -5.47 13.46 -1.12
C GLY A 188 -5.60 14.73 -1.96
N GLY A 189 -5.82 15.89 -1.33
CA GLY A 189 -5.89 17.21 -1.96
C GLY A 189 -4.56 17.95 -2.04
N ALA A 190 -3.53 17.59 -1.28
CA ALA A 190 -2.15 17.99 -1.58
C ALA A 190 -1.64 17.18 -2.77
N ILE A 191 -2.03 15.91 -2.88
CA ILE A 191 -1.78 15.08 -4.06
C ILE A 191 -2.61 15.61 -5.26
N ALA A 192 -3.91 15.89 -5.12
CA ALA A 192 -4.74 16.41 -6.22
C ALA A 192 -4.51 17.91 -6.52
N GLY A 193 -4.14 18.70 -5.52
CA GLY A 193 -3.89 20.14 -5.59
C GLY A 193 -2.47 20.50 -6.05
N SER A 194 -1.46 19.68 -5.74
CA SER A 194 -0.17 19.76 -6.44
C SER A 194 -0.32 19.44 -7.92
N VAL A 195 -1.28 18.58 -8.26
CA VAL A 195 -1.61 18.21 -9.64
C VAL A 195 -2.41 19.30 -10.35
N MET A 196 -3.29 20.00 -9.66
CA MET A 196 -4.02 21.16 -10.20
C MET A 196 -3.15 22.43 -10.28
N MET A 197 -2.24 22.67 -9.33
CA MET A 197 -1.27 23.77 -9.36
C MET A 197 -0.20 23.54 -10.43
N SER A 198 0.24 22.29 -10.63
CA SER A 198 1.08 21.87 -11.77
C SER A 198 0.35 22.05 -13.10
N ALA A 199 -0.96 21.77 -13.15
CA ALA A 199 -1.78 22.03 -14.34
C ALA A 199 -1.97 23.54 -14.62
N TYR A 200 -1.98 24.38 -13.57
CA TYR A 200 -2.07 25.83 -13.72
C TYR A 200 -0.73 26.49 -14.09
N SER A 201 0.40 25.95 -13.62
CA SER A 201 1.73 26.38 -14.06
C SER A 201 2.05 25.93 -15.49
N ASP A 202 1.63 24.72 -15.89
CA ASP A 202 1.76 24.24 -17.28
C ASP A 202 0.88 25.04 -18.26
N ALA A 203 -0.30 25.50 -17.83
CA ALA A 203 -1.16 26.34 -18.67
C ALA A 203 -0.54 27.74 -18.93
N ALA A 204 0.25 28.27 -18.00
CA ALA A 204 0.92 29.56 -18.14
C ALA A 204 2.21 29.51 -19.00
N ASP A 205 2.85 28.35 -19.11
CA ASP A 205 4.08 28.13 -19.90
C ASP A 205 3.81 27.53 -21.30
N SER A 206 2.53 27.25 -21.61
CA SER A 206 2.07 26.63 -22.86
C SER A 206 2.06 27.57 -24.09
N SER A 207 3.10 28.39 -24.26
CA SER A 207 3.42 29.01 -25.55
C SER A 207 4.50 28.27 -26.36
N ASP A 208 5.11 27.20 -25.83
CA ASP A 208 6.01 26.40 -26.66
C ASP A 208 6.13 24.93 -26.21
N SER A 209 6.01 24.02 -27.17
CA SER A 209 6.22 22.56 -27.08
C SER A 209 5.21 21.72 -26.24
N GLY A 210 4.33 21.02 -26.95
CA GLY A 210 3.43 20.02 -26.36
C GLY A 210 4.17 18.72 -26.00
N ASN A 211 4.26 18.42 -24.71
CA ASN A 211 4.13 17.06 -24.12
C ASN A 211 4.45 17.05 -22.61
N THR A 212 3.74 17.82 -21.79
CA THR A 212 3.80 17.67 -20.32
C THR A 212 2.52 17.07 -19.79
N VAL A 213 2.66 15.87 -19.21
CA VAL A 213 1.58 14.98 -18.75
C VAL A 213 1.44 15.14 -17.24
N GLY A 214 0.35 15.78 -16.78
CA GLY A 214 0.02 15.88 -15.35
C GLY A 214 -0.53 14.57 -14.77
N PHE A 215 -0.31 14.33 -13.48
CA PHE A 215 -0.68 13.11 -12.71
C PHE A 215 -2.10 12.57 -12.95
N GLY A 216 -3.11 13.43 -13.18
CA GLY A 216 -4.46 13.01 -13.53
C GLY A 216 -4.57 12.42 -14.95
N SER A 217 -3.94 13.08 -15.93
CA SER A 217 -3.85 12.59 -17.31
C SER A 217 -2.95 11.36 -17.47
N GLY A 218 -1.97 11.21 -16.58
CA GLY A 218 -1.10 10.03 -16.52
C GLY A 218 -1.82 8.80 -15.95
N PHE A 219 -2.66 8.98 -14.93
CA PHE A 219 -3.42 7.89 -14.33
C PHE A 219 -4.51 7.37 -15.27
N GLU A 220 -5.24 8.25 -15.96
CA GLU A 220 -6.23 7.83 -16.97
C GLU A 220 -5.57 7.08 -18.13
N ARG A 221 -4.45 7.60 -18.65
CA ARG A 221 -3.69 6.93 -19.72
C ARG A 221 -3.07 5.61 -19.25
N GLN A 222 -2.61 5.53 -18.01
CA GLN A 222 -2.06 4.30 -17.44
C GLN A 222 -3.16 3.28 -17.16
N ALA A 223 -4.33 3.71 -16.70
CA ALA A 223 -5.51 2.86 -16.54
C ALA A 223 -5.99 2.33 -17.90
N GLU A 224 -6.02 3.17 -18.93
CA GLU A 224 -6.38 2.76 -20.31
C GLU A 224 -5.36 1.77 -20.90
N VAL A 225 -4.06 2.02 -20.72
CA VAL A 225 -3.00 1.09 -21.15
C VAL A 225 -3.09 -0.24 -20.38
N MET A 226 -3.36 -0.21 -19.08
CA MET A 226 -3.51 -1.41 -18.24
C MET A 226 -4.79 -2.20 -18.57
N GLU A 227 -5.92 -1.52 -18.77
CA GLU A 227 -7.19 -2.13 -19.18
C GLU A 227 -7.06 -2.73 -20.59
N GLY A 228 -6.42 -1.99 -21.50
CA GLY A 228 -6.11 -2.48 -22.85
C GLY A 228 -5.14 -3.66 -22.85
N ALA A 229 -4.18 -3.71 -21.92
CA ALA A 229 -3.27 -4.85 -21.75
C ALA A 229 -3.95 -6.06 -21.09
N GLN A 230 -4.93 -5.82 -20.20
CA GLN A 230 -5.70 -6.86 -19.53
C GLN A 230 -6.72 -7.53 -20.48
N ASN A 231 -7.27 -6.76 -21.42
CA ASN A 231 -8.21 -7.26 -22.42
C ASN A 231 -7.53 -7.91 -23.65
N ASP A 232 -6.21 -7.79 -23.78
CA ASP A 232 -5.48 -8.45 -24.84
C ASP A 232 -5.50 -9.97 -24.61
N THR A 233 -6.01 -10.70 -25.59
CA THR A 233 -5.90 -12.16 -25.68
C THR A 233 -5.00 -12.53 -26.83
N TYR A 234 -4.23 -13.60 -26.68
CA TYR A 234 -3.38 -14.13 -27.73
C TYR A 234 -3.44 -15.66 -27.72
N ASP A 235 -3.71 -16.25 -28.88
CA ASP A 235 -3.75 -17.70 -29.07
C ASP A 235 -2.40 -18.14 -29.66
N PRO A 236 -1.54 -18.81 -28.87
CA PRO A 236 -0.21 -19.17 -29.33
C PRO A 236 -0.24 -20.27 -30.42
N PRO A 237 0.76 -20.31 -31.31
CA PRO A 237 0.88 -21.34 -32.33
C PRO A 237 0.92 -22.74 -31.72
N ALA A 238 0.26 -23.70 -32.38
CA ALA A 238 0.17 -25.09 -31.90
C ALA A 238 1.54 -25.81 -31.85
N ASP A 239 2.51 -25.34 -32.63
CA ASP A 239 3.88 -25.84 -32.65
C ASP A 239 4.80 -25.15 -31.63
N GLY A 240 4.33 -24.11 -30.94
CA GLY A 240 5.07 -23.38 -29.92
C GLY A 240 6.31 -22.64 -30.45
N ARG A 241 6.43 -22.47 -31.76
CA ARG A 241 7.57 -21.81 -32.40
C ARG A 241 7.36 -20.30 -32.47
N LEU A 242 8.44 -19.58 -32.24
CA LEU A 242 8.52 -18.15 -32.44
C LEU A 242 8.79 -17.85 -33.91
N ASP A 243 8.05 -16.87 -34.42
CA ASP A 243 8.33 -16.27 -35.72
C ASP A 243 9.34 -15.12 -35.59
N GLU A 244 10.09 -14.88 -36.66
CA GLU A 244 11.11 -13.84 -36.69
C GLU A 244 10.51 -12.45 -36.44
N GLU A 245 9.31 -12.18 -36.97
CA GLU A 245 8.59 -10.92 -36.76
C GLU A 245 8.25 -10.68 -35.28
N GLN A 246 7.90 -11.75 -34.54
CA GLN A 246 7.57 -11.67 -33.12
C GLN A 246 8.79 -11.35 -32.27
N VAL A 247 9.94 -11.96 -32.60
CA VAL A 247 11.21 -11.68 -31.92
C VAL A 247 11.70 -10.27 -32.26
N GLN A 248 11.58 -9.83 -33.52
CA GLN A 248 11.92 -8.45 -33.90
C GLN A 248 11.04 -7.41 -33.19
N ALA A 249 9.74 -7.65 -33.07
CA ALA A 249 8.82 -6.79 -32.34
C ALA A 249 9.20 -6.71 -30.85
N PHE A 250 9.53 -7.85 -30.24
CA PHE A 250 10.01 -7.94 -28.86
C PHE A 250 11.32 -7.16 -28.64
N VAL A 251 12.32 -7.36 -29.49
CA VAL A 251 13.60 -6.62 -29.41
C VAL A 251 13.39 -5.11 -29.60
N SER A 252 12.52 -4.71 -30.53
CA SER A 252 12.17 -3.30 -30.74
C SER A 252 11.50 -2.67 -29.52
N ALA A 253 10.58 -3.40 -28.88
CA ALA A 253 9.94 -2.98 -27.64
C ALA A 253 10.95 -2.87 -26.49
N MET A 254 11.86 -3.82 -26.35
CA MET A 254 12.90 -3.81 -25.32
C MET A 254 13.89 -2.64 -25.51
N LYS A 255 14.34 -2.38 -26.74
CA LYS A 255 15.22 -1.23 -27.08
C LYS A 255 14.57 0.11 -26.72
N LYS A 256 13.29 0.28 -27.07
CA LYS A 256 12.52 1.49 -26.73
C LYS A 256 12.30 1.62 -25.22
N THR A 257 12.07 0.51 -24.53
CA THR A 257 11.92 0.47 -23.07
C THR A 257 13.23 0.85 -22.37
N ALA A 258 14.37 0.33 -22.82
CA ALA A 258 15.69 0.69 -22.29
C ALA A 258 16.02 2.17 -22.53
N ALA A 259 15.74 2.70 -23.73
CA ALA A 259 15.91 4.12 -24.02
C ALA A 259 15.03 5.03 -23.14
N LEU A 260 13.81 4.59 -22.80
CA LEU A 260 12.94 5.30 -21.87
C LEU A 260 13.52 5.29 -20.44
N ARG A 261 14.01 4.12 -19.97
CA ARG A 261 14.67 3.98 -18.67
C ARG A 261 15.92 4.87 -18.57
N GLU A 262 16.74 4.92 -19.60
CA GLU A 262 17.96 5.75 -19.64
C GLU A 262 17.63 7.26 -19.64
N ARG A 263 16.59 7.69 -20.36
CA ARG A 263 16.12 9.08 -20.32
C ARG A 263 15.64 9.48 -18.94
N LEU A 264 14.94 8.58 -18.26
CA LEU A 264 14.45 8.81 -16.91
C LEU A 264 15.61 8.78 -15.90
N SER A 265 16.56 7.86 -15.99
CA SER A 265 17.73 7.84 -15.09
C SER A 265 18.57 9.12 -15.20
N LYS A 266 18.87 9.59 -16.43
CA LYS A 266 19.58 10.86 -16.66
C LYS A 266 18.86 12.09 -16.09
N LYS A 267 17.53 12.03 -15.98
CA LYS A 267 16.70 13.10 -15.40
C LYS A 267 16.94 13.28 -13.89
N TYR A 268 17.37 12.22 -13.21
CA TYR A 268 17.63 12.18 -11.78
C TYR A 268 19.13 12.13 -11.43
N GLU A 269 19.99 11.96 -12.42
CA GLU A 269 21.45 11.96 -12.26
C GLU A 269 21.93 13.37 -11.86
N GLY A 270 22.49 13.52 -10.65
CA GLY A 270 23.00 14.80 -10.11
C GLY A 270 22.03 15.59 -9.21
N LYS A 271 20.82 15.08 -8.92
CA LYS A 271 19.91 15.65 -7.90
C LYS A 271 20.05 14.87 -6.59
N GLU A 272 20.88 15.36 -5.66
CA GLU A 272 21.14 14.69 -4.36
C GLU A 272 19.97 14.76 -3.36
N GLU A 273 19.05 15.74 -3.49
CA GLU A 273 17.82 15.80 -2.69
C GLU A 273 16.63 16.31 -3.52
N PRO A 274 15.40 15.78 -3.32
CA PRO A 274 14.21 16.32 -3.94
C PRO A 274 13.92 17.73 -3.38
N GLY A 275 14.36 18.76 -4.10
CA GLY A 275 14.29 20.15 -3.66
C GLY A 275 12.87 20.72 -3.53
N SER A 276 11.87 20.12 -4.16
CA SER A 276 10.47 20.57 -4.09
C SER A 276 9.47 19.41 -4.05
N LEU A 277 8.27 19.67 -3.51
CA LEU A 277 7.15 18.72 -3.50
C LEU A 277 6.72 18.33 -4.93
N GLY A 278 6.94 19.21 -5.92
CA GLY A 278 6.72 18.93 -7.34
C GLY A 278 7.75 17.98 -7.93
N ASP A 279 9.03 18.10 -7.56
CA ASP A 279 10.06 17.12 -7.93
C ASP A 279 9.79 15.74 -7.30
N LEU A 280 9.24 15.71 -6.08
CA LEU A 280 8.87 14.48 -5.40
C LEU A 280 7.65 13.80 -6.08
N VAL A 281 6.64 14.58 -6.48
CA VAL A 281 5.45 14.08 -7.20
C VAL A 281 5.79 13.67 -8.64
N GLY A 282 6.62 14.45 -9.34
CA GLY A 282 7.16 14.08 -10.66
C GLY A 282 8.01 12.82 -10.59
N GLY A 283 8.80 12.66 -9.52
CA GLY A 283 9.54 11.45 -9.19
C GLY A 283 8.65 10.22 -9.07
N VAL A 284 7.53 10.33 -8.34
CA VAL A 284 6.56 9.23 -8.22
C VAL A 284 5.92 8.88 -9.56
N GLY A 285 5.56 9.87 -10.38
CA GLY A 285 5.01 9.64 -11.72
C GLY A 285 6.01 8.95 -12.66
N ASP A 286 7.26 9.39 -12.65
CA ASP A 286 8.32 8.79 -13.45
C ASP A 286 8.65 7.35 -12.97
N ILE A 287 8.62 7.09 -11.66
CA ILE A 287 8.75 5.74 -11.09
C ILE A 287 7.60 4.84 -11.53
N MET A 288 6.36 5.34 -11.54
CA MET A 288 5.19 4.58 -12.03
C MET A 288 5.28 4.29 -13.53
N ARG A 289 5.88 5.18 -14.32
CA ARG A 289 6.14 4.91 -15.74
C ARG A 289 7.27 3.92 -15.95
N LEU A 290 8.28 3.89 -15.07
CA LEU A 290 9.33 2.87 -15.10
C LEU A 290 8.77 1.46 -14.87
N THR A 291 7.78 1.33 -13.97
CA THR A 291 7.15 0.03 -13.69
C THR A 291 6.21 -0.43 -14.80
N SER A 292 5.58 0.48 -15.55
CA SER A 292 4.72 0.15 -16.70
C SER A 292 5.37 0.41 -18.07
N ALA A 293 6.68 0.67 -18.13
CA ALA A 293 7.37 1.15 -19.33
C ALA A 293 7.25 0.18 -20.51
N GLU A 294 7.48 -1.11 -20.25
CA GLU A 294 7.42 -2.16 -21.28
C GLU A 294 6.01 -2.28 -21.87
N MET A 295 4.99 -2.21 -21.00
CA MET A 295 3.58 -2.24 -21.40
C MET A 295 3.18 -1.00 -22.21
N GLU A 296 3.60 0.19 -21.79
CA GLU A 296 3.32 1.45 -22.51
C GLU A 296 3.98 1.46 -23.90
N VAL A 297 5.19 0.91 -24.02
CA VAL A 297 5.90 0.80 -25.30
C VAL A 297 5.20 -0.17 -26.26
N VAL A 298 4.78 -1.34 -25.76
CA VAL A 298 4.11 -2.36 -26.57
C VAL A 298 2.74 -1.85 -27.03
N LYS A 299 1.89 -1.37 -26.12
CA LYS A 299 0.57 -0.85 -26.46
C LYS A 299 0.65 0.44 -27.28
N GLY A 300 1.61 1.31 -26.99
CA GLY A 300 1.85 2.55 -27.74
C GLY A 300 2.33 2.34 -29.17
N ALA A 301 2.94 1.18 -29.47
CA ALA A 301 3.28 0.76 -30.82
C ALA A 301 2.13 0.02 -31.54
N GLY A 302 0.96 -0.14 -30.90
CA GLY A 302 -0.16 -0.91 -31.41
C GLY A 302 0.00 -2.42 -31.28
N GLY A 303 0.95 -2.89 -30.47
CA GLY A 303 1.22 -4.31 -30.23
C GLY A 303 0.26 -4.94 -29.21
N ASN A 304 0.14 -6.26 -29.27
CA ASN A 304 -0.63 -7.07 -28.33
C ASN A 304 0.23 -7.44 -27.11
N TRP A 305 -0.25 -7.09 -25.92
CA TRP A 305 0.47 -7.34 -24.66
C TRP A 305 0.54 -8.82 -24.29
N ALA A 306 -0.52 -9.60 -24.55
CA ALA A 306 -0.53 -11.03 -24.30
C ALA A 306 0.43 -11.80 -25.23
N GLU A 307 0.53 -11.38 -26.49
CA GLU A 307 1.54 -11.89 -27.42
C GLU A 307 2.95 -11.57 -26.94
N HIS A 308 3.21 -10.31 -26.53
CA HIS A 308 4.50 -9.89 -26.01
C HIS A 308 4.95 -10.71 -24.78
N LEU A 309 4.04 -10.98 -23.84
CA LEU A 309 4.32 -11.82 -22.67
C LEU A 309 4.62 -13.28 -23.06
N TRP A 310 3.88 -13.83 -24.02
CA TRP A 310 4.12 -15.18 -24.50
C TRP A 310 5.48 -15.30 -25.20
N VAL A 311 5.83 -14.34 -26.07
CA VAL A 311 7.14 -14.28 -26.74
C VAL A 311 8.27 -14.17 -25.72
N LYS A 312 8.15 -13.28 -24.73
CA LYS A 312 9.11 -13.12 -23.64
C LYS A 312 9.35 -14.43 -22.90
N GLN A 313 8.28 -15.12 -22.51
CA GLN A 313 8.35 -16.40 -21.83
C GLN A 313 8.98 -17.50 -22.70
N ALA A 314 8.68 -17.53 -24.00
CA ALA A 314 9.25 -18.48 -24.94
C ALA A 314 10.76 -18.25 -25.15
N ILE A 315 11.22 -16.99 -25.22
CA ILE A 315 12.64 -16.63 -25.30
C ILE A 315 13.38 -17.01 -24.00
N GLU A 316 12.80 -16.71 -22.83
CA GLU A 316 13.39 -17.11 -21.53
C GLU A 316 13.50 -18.63 -21.41
N THR A 317 12.45 -19.35 -21.83
CA THR A 317 12.44 -20.82 -21.85
C THR A 317 13.50 -21.36 -22.80
N ALA A 318 13.64 -20.78 -23.99
CA ALA A 318 14.68 -21.14 -24.97
C ALA A 318 16.10 -20.92 -24.43
N ARG A 319 16.35 -19.77 -23.78
CA ARG A 319 17.64 -19.44 -23.16
C ARG A 319 18.04 -20.44 -22.07
N VAL A 320 17.08 -20.88 -21.25
CA VAL A 320 17.35 -21.79 -20.12
C VAL A 320 17.39 -23.26 -20.53
N GLN A 321 16.49 -23.68 -21.41
CA GLN A 321 16.25 -25.11 -21.73
C GLN A 321 16.88 -25.56 -23.05
N GLN A 322 17.31 -24.63 -23.91
CA GLN A 322 18.08 -24.85 -25.14
C GLN A 322 17.47 -25.88 -26.11
N ASP A 323 17.80 -27.16 -25.99
CA ASP A 323 17.46 -28.23 -26.95
C ASP A 323 16.45 -29.26 -26.43
N ILE A 324 15.70 -28.94 -25.37
CA ILE A 324 14.78 -29.88 -24.71
C ILE A 324 13.67 -30.44 -25.63
N ASN A 325 13.24 -29.68 -26.66
CA ASN A 325 12.30 -30.13 -27.69
C ASN A 325 12.45 -29.29 -28.98
N ASP A 326 11.83 -29.76 -30.08
CA ASP A 326 11.94 -29.15 -31.42
C ASP A 326 11.45 -27.69 -31.51
N ALA A 327 10.56 -27.27 -30.62
CA ALA A 327 10.07 -25.90 -30.57
C ALA A 327 11.04 -24.99 -29.82
N VAL A 328 11.54 -25.44 -28.67
CA VAL A 328 12.51 -24.72 -27.83
C VAL A 328 13.86 -24.61 -28.55
N ALA A 329 14.29 -25.65 -29.27
CA ALA A 329 15.52 -25.63 -30.07
C ALA A 329 15.42 -24.62 -31.23
N HIS A 330 14.27 -24.55 -31.90
CA HIS A 330 14.00 -23.54 -32.93
C HIS A 330 14.01 -22.12 -32.35
N ASN A 331 13.32 -21.91 -31.23
CA ASN A 331 13.26 -20.63 -30.54
C ASN A 331 14.65 -20.20 -30.01
N TYR A 332 15.48 -21.15 -29.59
CA TYR A 332 16.84 -20.89 -29.14
C TYR A 332 17.76 -20.48 -30.29
N ALA A 333 17.66 -21.17 -31.44
CA ALA A 333 18.37 -20.76 -32.65
C ALA A 333 18.00 -19.33 -33.07
N LEU A 334 16.70 -19.00 -33.03
CA LEU A 334 16.22 -17.66 -33.32
C LEU A 334 16.69 -16.63 -32.28
N TYR A 335 16.74 -16.99 -31.00
CA TYR A 335 17.31 -16.12 -29.95
C TYR A 335 18.79 -15.80 -30.20
N LEU A 336 19.60 -16.78 -30.65
CA LEU A 336 21.03 -16.57 -30.93
C LEU A 336 21.27 -15.49 -31.99
N ASP A 337 20.40 -15.37 -32.99
CA ASP A 337 20.48 -14.33 -34.02
C ASP A 337 20.27 -12.91 -33.44
N TYR A 338 19.53 -12.80 -32.34
CA TYR A 338 19.22 -11.54 -31.64
C TYR A 338 19.93 -11.40 -30.29
N GLN A 339 20.81 -12.35 -29.94
CA GLN A 339 21.42 -12.43 -28.61
C GLN A 339 22.17 -11.16 -28.23
N GLY A 340 22.96 -10.60 -29.15
CA GLY A 340 23.72 -9.37 -28.90
C GLY A 340 22.83 -8.14 -28.63
N ASP A 341 21.61 -8.12 -29.18
CA ASP A 341 20.64 -7.07 -28.93
C ASP A 341 19.87 -7.29 -27.63
N ILE A 342 19.55 -8.55 -27.29
CA ILE A 342 18.78 -8.91 -26.09
C ILE A 342 19.65 -8.83 -24.84
N ASP A 343 20.88 -9.36 -24.88
CA ASP A 343 21.80 -9.38 -23.74
C ASP A 343 22.32 -7.97 -23.39
N ALA A 344 22.20 -6.99 -24.30
CA ALA A 344 22.54 -5.59 -24.05
C ALA A 344 21.40 -4.81 -23.34
N LEU A 345 20.22 -5.42 -23.17
CA LEU A 345 19.01 -4.80 -22.64
C LEU A 345 18.57 -5.35 -21.26
N ASP A 346 19.22 -6.43 -20.79
CA ASP A 346 19.13 -7.01 -19.43
C ASP A 346 20.02 -6.25 -18.43
#